data_AF-A0A962U746-F1
#
_entry.id   AF-A0A962U746-F1
#
_cell.length_a   1.000
_cell.length_b   1.000
_cell.length_c   1.000
_cell.angle_alpha   90.00
_cell.angle_beta   90.00
_cell.angle_gamma   90.00
#
_symmetry.space_group_name_H-M   'P 1'
#
loop_
_entity.id
_entity.type
_entity.pdbx_description
1 polymer ?
#
loop_
_entity_poly.entity_id
_entity_poly.type
_entity_poly.pdbx_seq_one_letter_code
_entity_poly.pdbx_strand_id
1 'polypeptide(L)'
;MRKQATQRQQVAWLRRLPGSVREAAGVERVILRRLPSATLAASALVACCAAVTMALQDTAASPVQDRLASDVLILSVALLATLWTAAFTLAIGCAIVVVMKGPGYVADAYPLADADNPSSHQHE
;
A
#
# COMPACT_ATOMS: atom_id res chain seq x y z
N MET A 1 -42.86 17.63 -9.15
CA MET A 1 -42.30 17.06 -10.40
C MET A 1 -40.95 16.41 -10.12
N ARG A 2 -40.83 15.15 -10.55
CA ARG A 2 -39.73 14.21 -10.28
C ARG A 2 -38.39 14.70 -10.85
N LYS A 3 -37.37 14.78 -9.99
CA LYS A 3 -35.97 14.59 -10.40
C LYS A 3 -35.33 13.51 -9.54
N GLN A 4 -35.94 12.32 -9.57
CA GLN A 4 -35.25 11.07 -9.23
C GLN A 4 -34.42 10.65 -10.45
N ALA A 5 -33.37 11.41 -10.74
CA ALA A 5 -32.44 11.07 -11.80
C ALA A 5 -31.37 10.14 -11.21
N THR A 6 -31.62 8.84 -11.35
CA THR A 6 -30.59 7.82 -11.57
C THR A 6 -29.38 7.90 -10.64
N GLN A 7 -29.64 7.76 -9.34
CA GLN A 7 -28.62 7.29 -8.40
C GLN A 7 -28.25 5.86 -8.79
N ARG A 8 -27.21 5.72 -9.63
CA ARG A 8 -26.55 4.44 -9.88
C ARG A 8 -26.36 3.77 -8.52
N GLN A 9 -26.93 2.58 -8.36
CA GLN A 9 -26.72 1.76 -7.18
C GLN A 9 -25.22 1.48 -7.02
N GLN A 10 -24.55 2.32 -6.25
CA GLN A 10 -23.24 2.01 -5.71
C GLN A 10 -23.49 0.99 -4.61
N VAL A 11 -22.89 -0.19 -4.76
CA VAL A 11 -22.91 -1.27 -3.78
C VAL A 11 -22.75 -0.70 -2.37
N ALA A 12 -23.64 -1.09 -1.46
CA ALA A 12 -23.98 -0.43 -0.20
C ALA A 12 -22.89 -0.37 0.90
N TRP A 13 -21.62 -0.58 0.55
CA TRP A 13 -20.53 -0.81 1.50
C TRP A 13 -19.74 0.47 1.83
N LEU A 14 -19.79 1.50 0.96
CA LEU A 14 -19.07 2.77 1.13
C LEU A 14 -19.90 3.96 0.62
N ARG A 15 -20.96 4.32 1.35
CA ARG A 15 -21.75 5.53 1.04
C ARG A 15 -20.93 6.77 1.37
N ARG A 16 -20.82 7.71 0.44
CA ARG A 16 -20.11 8.98 0.66
C ARG A 16 -20.98 9.96 1.43
N LEU A 17 -20.37 10.73 2.33
CA LEU A 17 -21.05 11.83 3.01
C LEU A 17 -21.40 12.92 1.98
N PRO A 18 -22.66 13.36 1.90
CA PRO A 18 -23.02 14.53 1.11
C PRO A 18 -22.28 15.76 1.67
N GLY A 19 -21.63 16.52 0.78
CA GLY A 19 -20.85 17.71 1.17
C GLY A 19 -19.39 17.45 1.58
N SER A 20 -18.87 16.21 1.46
CA SER A 20 -17.47 15.93 1.79
C SER A 20 -16.51 16.70 0.86
N VAL A 21 -15.63 17.53 1.42
CA VAL A 21 -14.53 18.17 0.67
C VAL A 21 -13.39 17.16 0.52
N ARG A 22 -12.83 17.04 -0.68
CA ARG A 22 -11.62 16.25 -0.90
C ARG A 22 -10.40 17.08 -0.57
N GLU A 23 -9.53 16.57 0.28
CA GLU A 23 -8.21 17.17 0.44
C GLU A 23 -7.32 16.87 -0.78
N ALA A 24 -6.37 17.77 -1.05
CA ALA A 24 -5.47 17.68 -2.20
C ALA A 24 -4.65 16.38 -2.19
N ALA A 25 -4.44 15.78 -3.36
CA ALA A 25 -3.59 14.59 -3.50
C ALA A 25 -2.15 14.88 -3.01
N GLY A 26 -1.64 14.07 -2.07
CA GLY A 26 -0.27 14.18 -1.60
C GLY A 26 0.69 13.18 -2.27
N VAL A 27 1.88 13.05 -1.67
CA VAL A 27 2.98 12.21 -2.14
C VAL A 27 2.63 10.73 -2.16
N GLU A 28 1.69 10.30 -1.30
CA GLU A 28 1.22 8.92 -1.17
C GLU A 28 0.72 8.33 -2.50
N ARG A 29 0.05 9.16 -3.32
CA ARG A 29 -0.47 8.72 -4.62
C ARG A 29 0.62 8.56 -5.66
N VAL A 30 1.67 9.37 -5.58
CA VAL A 30 2.83 9.27 -6.47
C VAL A 30 3.61 8.01 -6.12
N ILE A 31 3.86 7.78 -4.83
CA ILE A 31 4.54 6.59 -4.33
C ILE A 31 3.77 5.33 -4.76
N LEU A 32 2.46 5.25 -4.50
CA LEU A 32 1.64 4.08 -4.89
C LEU A 32 1.68 3.77 -6.39
N ARG A 33 1.73 4.80 -7.25
CA ARG A 33 1.80 4.61 -8.71
C ARG A 33 3.18 4.12 -9.16
N ARG A 34 4.25 4.55 -8.50
CA ARG A 34 5.63 4.19 -8.84
C ARG A 34 6.09 2.89 -8.19
N LEU A 35 5.49 2.52 -7.07
CA LEU A 35 5.80 1.30 -6.31
C LEU A 35 5.84 0.03 -7.18
N PRO A 36 4.83 -0.31 -8.02
CA PRO A 36 4.89 -1.51 -8.85
C PRO A 36 6.04 -1.48 -9.87
N SER A 37 6.34 -0.31 -10.46
CA SER A 37 7.47 -0.17 -11.36
C SER A 37 8.81 -0.30 -10.64
N ALA A 38 8.92 0.23 -9.42
CA ALA A 38 10.12 0.15 -8.60
C ALA A 38 10.37 -1.28 -8.13
N THR A 39 9.34 -2.01 -7.71
CA THR A 39 9.45 -3.43 -7.35
C THR A 39 9.88 -4.29 -8.52
N LEU A 40 9.33 -4.04 -9.71
CA LEU A 40 9.72 -4.76 -10.92
C LEU A 40 11.18 -4.47 -11.28
N ALA A 41 11.59 -3.20 -11.28
CA ALA A 41 12.97 -2.81 -11.56
C ALA A 41 13.96 -3.44 -10.57
N ALA A 42 13.64 -3.41 -9.26
CA ALA A 42 14.49 -4.00 -8.24
C ALA A 42 14.57 -5.52 -8.37
N SER A 43 13.43 -6.21 -8.60
CA SER A 43 13.43 -7.65 -8.84
C SER A 43 14.18 -8.05 -10.11
N ALA A 44 14.06 -7.27 -11.18
CA ALA A 44 14.79 -7.49 -12.43
C ALA A 44 16.30 -7.30 -12.24
N LEU A 45 16.72 -6.31 -11.45
CA LEU A 45 18.13 -6.11 -11.10
C LEU A 45 18.70 -7.30 -10.34
N VAL A 46 17.99 -7.78 -9.32
CA VAL A 46 18.41 -8.95 -8.53
C VAL A 46 18.46 -10.21 -9.40
N ALA A 47 17.45 -10.43 -10.24
CA ALA A 47 17.42 -11.55 -11.18
C ALA A 47 18.55 -11.47 -12.22
N CYS A 48 18.89 -10.28 -12.69
CA CYS A 48 20.01 -10.05 -13.60
C CYS A 48 21.35 -10.43 -12.94
N CYS A 49 21.59 -9.98 -11.70
CA CYS A 49 22.79 -10.38 -10.94
C CYS A 49 22.90 -11.90 -10.79
N ALA A 50 21.80 -12.58 -10.42
CA ALA A 50 21.77 -14.03 -10.31
C ALA A 50 22.05 -14.72 -11.67
N ALA A 51 21.42 -14.24 -12.74
CA ALA A 51 21.62 -14.78 -14.09
C ALA A 51 23.07 -14.62 -14.56
N VAL A 52 23.71 -13.48 -14.30
CA VAL A 52 25.13 -13.26 -14.61
C VAL A 52 26.00 -14.23 -13.83
N THR A 53 25.73 -14.45 -12.53
CA THR A 53 26.51 -15.44 -11.77
C THR A 53 26.38 -16.86 -12.32
N MET A 54 25.18 -17.26 -12.76
CA MET A 54 24.99 -18.58 -13.38
C MET A 54 25.62 -18.68 -14.78
N ALA A 55 25.59 -17.60 -15.56
CA ALA A 55 26.20 -17.57 -16.89
C ALA A 55 27.73 -17.63 -16.85
N LEU A 56 28.34 -17.15 -15.77
CA LEU A 56 29.80 -17.14 -15.55
C LEU A 56 30.30 -18.37 -14.76
N GLN A 57 29.41 -19.28 -14.35
CA GLN A 57 29.82 -20.52 -13.68
C GLN A 57 30.54 -21.44 -14.67
N ASP A 58 31.80 -21.76 -14.37
CA ASP A 58 32.58 -22.75 -15.12
C ASP A 58 32.44 -24.13 -14.47
N THR A 59 32.29 -25.17 -15.28
CA THR A 59 32.19 -26.57 -14.81
C THR A 59 33.49 -27.10 -14.18
N ALA A 60 34.63 -26.44 -14.41
CA ALA A 60 35.92 -26.73 -13.78
C ALA A 60 36.24 -25.81 -12.59
N ALA A 61 35.22 -25.16 -12.01
CA ALA A 61 35.38 -24.17 -10.96
C ALA A 61 36.06 -24.71 -9.68
N SER A 62 36.88 -23.85 -9.07
CA SER A 62 37.47 -24.12 -7.76
C SER A 62 36.39 -24.16 -6.66
N PRO A 63 36.60 -24.91 -5.55
CA PRO A 63 35.61 -24.99 -4.45
C PRO A 63 35.31 -23.63 -3.80
N VAL A 64 36.17 -22.64 -3.99
CA VAL A 64 35.95 -21.26 -3.53
C VAL A 64 34.91 -20.56 -4.42
N GLN A 65 34.98 -20.75 -5.73
CA GLN A 65 34.06 -20.17 -6.72
C GLN A 65 32.62 -20.68 -6.53
N ASP A 66 32.46 -21.97 -6.23
CA ASP A 66 31.15 -22.58 -5.97
C ASP A 66 30.48 -22.05 -4.71
N ARG A 67 31.28 -21.82 -3.65
CA ARG A 67 30.78 -21.19 -2.42
C ARG A 67 30.32 -19.76 -2.67
N LEU A 68 31.14 -18.97 -3.37
CA LEU A 68 30.81 -17.59 -3.74
C LEU A 68 29.51 -17.52 -4.56
N ALA A 69 29.34 -18.40 -5.55
CA ALA A 69 28.11 -18.44 -6.34
C ALA A 69 26.89 -18.81 -5.49
N SER A 70 27.04 -19.78 -4.59
CA SER A 70 25.97 -20.18 -3.66
C SER A 70 25.58 -19.04 -2.72
N ASP A 71 26.55 -18.33 -2.15
CA ASP A 71 26.31 -17.19 -1.26
C ASP A 71 25.58 -16.05 -1.99
N VAL A 72 25.97 -15.75 -3.23
CA VAL A 72 25.28 -14.74 -4.05
C VAL A 72 23.83 -15.15 -4.34
N LEU A 73 23.57 -16.42 -4.63
CA LEU A 73 22.21 -16.91 -4.84
C LEU A 73 21.37 -16.79 -3.56
N ILE A 74 21.92 -17.16 -2.40
CA ILE A 74 21.24 -17.01 -1.10
C ILE A 74 20.92 -15.53 -0.83
N LEU A 75 21.88 -14.63 -1.02
CA LEU A 75 21.70 -13.19 -0.86
C LEU A 75 20.67 -12.63 -1.84
N SER A 76 20.65 -13.11 -3.10
CA SER A 76 19.69 -12.66 -4.10
C SER A 76 18.25 -12.99 -3.69
N VAL A 77 17.99 -14.22 -3.21
CA VAL A 77 16.66 -14.63 -2.73
C VAL A 77 16.27 -13.84 -1.49
N ALA A 78 17.20 -13.65 -0.54
CA ALA A 78 16.95 -12.86 0.67
C ALA A 78 16.61 -11.40 0.34
N LEU A 79 17.35 -10.77 -0.58
CA LEU A 79 17.09 -9.41 -1.05
C LEU A 79 15.73 -9.32 -1.76
N LEU A 80 15.41 -10.28 -2.62
CA LEU A 80 14.14 -10.30 -3.34
C LEU A 80 12.95 -10.38 -2.38
N ALA A 81 13.01 -11.27 -1.39
CA ALA A 81 12.00 -11.39 -0.35
C ALA A 81 11.88 -10.09 0.48
N THR A 82 13.01 -9.48 0.83
CA THR A 82 13.05 -8.22 1.58
C THR A 82 12.45 -7.06 0.79
N LEU A 83 12.73 -6.96 -0.51
CA LEU A 83 12.20 -5.91 -1.39
C LEU A 83 10.68 -6.05 -1.57
N TRP A 84 10.18 -7.27 -1.75
CA TRP A 84 8.74 -7.52 -1.87
C TRP A 84 7.99 -7.21 -0.58
N THR A 85 8.54 -7.61 0.57
CA THR A 85 7.92 -7.32 1.88
C THR A 85 7.96 -5.83 2.21
N ALA A 86 9.07 -5.13 1.93
CA ALA A 86 9.17 -3.69 2.09
C ALA A 86 8.16 -2.94 1.19
N ALA A 87 8.04 -3.36 -0.07
CA ALA A 87 7.08 -2.77 -0.99
C ALA A 87 5.63 -3.03 -0.59
N PHE A 88 5.31 -4.23 -0.11
CA PHE A 88 3.99 -4.55 0.42
C PHE A 88 3.64 -3.68 1.63
N THR A 89 4.59 -3.51 2.55
CA THR A 89 4.44 -2.66 3.74
C THR A 89 4.19 -1.20 3.34
N LEU A 90 4.97 -0.68 2.39
CA LEU A 90 4.81 0.69 1.89
C LEU A 90 3.49 0.89 1.15
N ALA A 91 3.06 -0.10 0.37
CA ALA A 91 1.78 -0.09 -0.32
C ALA A 91 0.61 -0.01 0.66
N ILE A 92 0.64 -0.82 1.73
CA ILE A 92 -0.36 -0.76 2.81
C ILE A 92 -0.34 0.62 3.48
N GLY A 93 0.83 1.11 3.89
CA GLY A 93 0.96 2.41 4.55
C GLY A 93 0.39 3.55 3.70
N CYS A 94 0.72 3.60 2.41
CA CYS A 94 0.18 4.61 1.51
C CYS A 94 -1.32 4.40 1.23
N ALA A 95 -1.81 3.16 1.13
CA ALA A 95 -3.24 2.88 0.98
C ALA A 95 -4.04 3.40 2.18
N ILE A 96 -3.53 3.21 3.40
CA ILE A 96 -4.13 3.75 4.62
C ILE A 96 -4.22 5.28 4.55
N VAL A 97 -3.13 5.97 4.19
CA VAL A 97 -3.15 7.44 4.06
C VAL A 97 -4.16 7.91 3.00
N VAL A 98 -4.29 7.19 1.88
CA VAL A 98 -5.30 7.49 0.85
C VAL A 98 -6.73 7.31 1.38
N VAL A 99 -6.95 6.32 2.25
CA VAL A 99 -8.26 6.10 2.91
C VAL A 99 -8.52 7.18 3.95
N MET A 100 -7.55 7.51 4.80
CA MET A 100 -7.66 8.56 5.82
C MET A 100 -7.96 9.94 5.21
N LYS A 101 -7.30 10.26 4.09
CA LYS A 101 -7.52 11.49 3.32
C LYS A 101 -8.68 11.39 2.33
N GLY A 102 -9.34 10.24 2.26
CA GLY A 102 -10.41 9.96 1.31
C GLY A 102 -11.65 10.83 1.54
N PRO A 103 -12.67 10.75 0.66
CA PRO A 103 -13.96 11.37 0.94
C PRO A 103 -14.53 10.77 2.23
N GLY A 104 -15.16 11.59 3.08
CA GLY A 104 -15.87 11.09 4.24
C GLY A 104 -16.87 10.01 3.81
N TYR A 105 -16.80 8.84 4.43
CA TYR A 105 -17.78 7.77 4.26
C TYR A 105 -18.75 7.82 5.43
N VAL A 106 -20.03 7.51 5.17
CA VAL A 106 -21.08 7.46 6.18
C VAL A 106 -20.71 6.37 7.17
N ALA A 107 -20.38 6.77 8.39
CA ALA A 107 -20.20 5.85 9.50
C ALA A 107 -21.54 5.22 9.89
N ASP A 108 -21.49 4.05 10.51
CA ASP A 108 -22.67 3.43 11.10
C ASP A 108 -23.28 4.40 12.13
N ALA A 109 -24.56 4.72 11.97
CA ALA A 109 -25.27 5.59 12.90
C ALA A 109 -25.48 4.82 14.22
N TYR A 110 -24.71 5.18 15.26
CA TYR A 110 -25.00 4.74 16.62
C TYR A 110 -26.05 5.69 17.24
N PRO A 111 -27.04 5.19 18.01
CA PRO A 111 -27.93 6.05 18.76
C PRO A 111 -27.10 6.84 19.77
N LEU A 112 -26.94 8.14 19.51
CA LEU A 112 -26.34 9.07 20.46
C LEU A 112 -27.48 9.56 21.37
N ALA A 113 -27.36 9.33 22.67
CA ALA A 113 -28.25 9.95 23.65
C ALA A 113 -27.87 11.43 23.75
N ASP A 114 -28.34 12.23 22.79
CA ASP A 114 -28.17 13.67 22.82
C ASP A 114 -29.04 14.22 23.95
N ALA A 115 -28.41 14.93 24.90
CA ALA A 115 -29.12 15.83 25.77
C ALA A 115 -29.27 17.15 25.01
N ASP A 116 -30.50 17.64 24.83
CA ASP A 116 -30.76 18.93 24.16
C ASP A 116 -30.01 20.10 24.82
N ASN A 117 -29.60 19.93 26.07
CA ASN A 117 -28.98 20.97 26.89
C ASN A 117 -27.63 20.45 27.44
N PRO A 118 -26.54 21.22 27.34
CA PRO A 118 -25.29 20.88 28.00
C PRO A 118 -25.53 20.81 29.52
N SER A 119 -25.07 19.73 30.16
CA SER A 119 -25.13 19.62 31.62
C SER A 119 -24.30 20.75 32.23
N SER A 120 -24.93 21.57 33.06
CA SER A 120 -24.23 22.57 33.87
C SER A 120 -23.36 21.83 34.90
N HIS A 121 -22.16 21.43 34.49
CA HIS A 121 -21.09 21.08 35.41
C HIS A 121 -20.70 22.36 36.15
N GLN A 122 -21.43 22.68 37.21
CA GLN A 122 -20.97 23.59 38.24
C GLN A 122 -19.84 22.86 38.95
N HIS A 123 -18.62 23.34 38.74
CA HIS A 123 -17.47 22.94 39.55
C HIS A 123 -17.73 23.43 40.97
N GLU A 124 -18.12 22.52 41.87
CA GLU A 124 -18.02 22.71 43.33
C GLU A 124 -16.60 22.42 43.83
#